data_AF-A0A7W9UJ63-F1
#
_entry.id   AF-A0A7W9UJ63-F1
#
_cell.length_a   1.000
_cell.length_b   1.000
_cell.length_c   1.000
_cell.angle_alpha   90.00
_cell.angle_beta   90.00
_cell.angle_gamma   90.00
#
_symmetry.space_group_name_H-M   'P 1'
#
loop_
_entity.id
_entity.type
_entity.pdbx_description
1 polymer ?
#
loop_
_entity_poly.entity_id
_entity_poly.type
_entity_poly.pdbx_seq_one_letter_code
_entity_poly.pdbx_strand_id
1 'polypeptide(L)'
;MPERSKEARTGFIAGRFGEFPARWSQGLSDQLTRIARSPFGPSEEEVRANLAGEASADAALALHDAELAESGVDEADSELPPHARPPRDLTAAAFFDVDNTMVQGASIVHFARGLAARKYFRTTDLVDIAWKQVKFRVTGKENQGDMVSGKEKALSFIAGRSTAELAALGEEIYDEIIADKIWPGTRALAQMHLDAGQQVWLVTATPVELAQVIAKRLGLTGALGTVAESVDGVFTGRLVGDVLHGLGKAHAVRTLAIREGLNLKRCTAYSDSHNDVPMLSLVGTSVAINPDSDLREVAKNRGWEVRDFRTGRKAAKIGVPTALALGAAGGAAAAVLTRKRENSH
;
A
#
# COMPACT_ATOMS: atom_id res chain seq x y z
N MET A 1 14.89 32.23 -29.45
CA MET A 1 14.07 31.45 -28.50
C MET A 1 15.01 30.92 -27.43
N PRO A 2 14.99 31.43 -26.19
CA PRO A 2 15.90 30.93 -25.18
C PRO A 2 15.35 29.65 -24.56
N GLU A 3 16.26 28.72 -24.30
CA GLU A 3 16.09 27.46 -23.61
C GLU A 3 15.30 27.64 -22.30
N ARG A 4 14.18 26.91 -22.15
CA ARG A 4 13.58 26.70 -20.83
C ARG A 4 14.34 25.58 -20.15
N SER A 5 15.01 25.95 -19.06
CA SER A 5 15.74 25.11 -18.13
C SER A 5 14.94 23.88 -17.68
N LYS A 6 15.63 22.75 -17.58
CA LYS A 6 15.17 21.46 -17.04
C LYS A 6 15.07 21.42 -15.51
N GLU A 7 14.87 22.56 -14.86
CA GLU A 7 14.84 22.68 -13.40
C GLU A 7 13.46 23.17 -12.94
N ALA A 8 12.52 22.23 -12.79
CA ALA A 8 11.35 22.36 -11.90
C ALA A 8 10.48 21.12 -12.10
N ARG A 9 10.48 20.16 -11.14
CA ARG A 9 9.37 19.21 -10.84
C ARG A 9 9.69 18.16 -9.76
N THR A 10 10.52 18.47 -8.76
CA THR A 10 10.99 17.46 -7.77
C THR A 10 10.65 17.80 -6.31
N GLY A 11 9.54 18.49 -6.02
CA GLY A 11 9.20 18.87 -4.63
C GLY A 11 7.72 19.00 -4.29
N PHE A 12 6.83 18.27 -4.99
CA PHE A 12 5.38 18.52 -4.94
C PHE A 12 4.69 18.13 -3.62
N ILE A 13 5.20 17.10 -2.92
CA ILE A 13 4.53 16.60 -1.70
C ILE A 13 5.01 17.37 -0.44
N ALA A 14 6.02 18.22 -0.58
CA ALA A 14 6.82 18.78 0.51
C ALA A 14 6.14 19.84 1.42
N GLY A 15 4.82 19.98 1.41
CA GLY A 15 4.14 21.00 2.21
C GLY A 15 2.64 20.80 2.43
N ARG A 16 2.10 19.60 2.17
CA ARG A 16 0.64 19.40 2.04
C ARG A 16 -0.05 18.60 3.14
N PHE A 17 0.70 18.07 4.10
CA PHE A 17 0.11 17.45 5.30
C PHE A 17 -0.15 18.49 6.40
N GLY A 18 -0.49 19.73 6.01
CA GLY A 18 -0.71 20.86 6.91
C GLY A 18 -2.11 20.85 7.55
N GLU A 19 -2.11 20.91 8.88
CA GLU A 19 -3.25 20.91 9.83
C GLU A 19 -4.15 19.66 9.83
N PHE A 20 -3.79 18.67 10.66
CA PHE A 20 -4.78 17.75 11.21
C PHE A 20 -5.63 18.50 12.25
N PRO A 21 -6.95 18.67 12.04
CA PRO A 21 -7.76 19.51 12.92
C PRO A 21 -7.75 18.95 14.35
N ALA A 22 -7.63 19.85 15.33
CA ALA A 22 -7.71 19.54 16.78
C ALA A 22 -8.96 18.74 17.20
N ARG A 23 -9.97 18.63 16.31
CA ARG A 23 -11.17 17.79 16.48
C ARG A 23 -10.84 16.33 16.75
N TRP A 24 -9.74 15.80 16.24
CA TRP A 24 -9.41 14.38 16.39
C TRP A 24 -8.89 14.01 17.77
N SER A 25 -8.09 14.89 18.40
CA SER A 25 -7.58 14.67 19.75
C SER A 25 -8.67 14.86 20.82
N GLN A 26 -9.55 15.85 20.64
CA GLN A 26 -10.70 16.07 21.55
C GLN A 26 -11.79 15.00 21.35
N GLY A 27 -12.10 14.62 20.11
CA GLY A 27 -13.13 13.63 19.79
C GLY A 27 -12.80 12.22 20.30
N LEU A 28 -11.54 11.80 20.24
CA LEU A 28 -11.11 10.48 20.71
C LEU A 28 -11.27 10.35 22.24
N SER A 29 -10.85 11.35 23.01
CA SER A 29 -10.97 11.31 24.47
C SER A 29 -12.44 11.26 24.91
N ASP A 30 -13.31 12.04 24.25
CA ASP A 30 -14.75 12.03 24.50
C ASP A 30 -15.42 10.71 24.10
N GLN A 31 -15.04 10.12 22.96
CA GLN A 31 -15.56 8.83 22.52
C GLN A 31 -15.14 7.70 23.46
N LEU A 32 -13.85 7.62 23.83
CA LEU A 32 -13.35 6.64 24.78
C LEU A 32 -14.03 6.76 26.16
N THR A 33 -14.27 7.99 26.61
CA THR A 33 -14.98 8.25 27.88
C THR A 33 -16.44 7.78 27.84
N ARG A 34 -17.10 7.80 26.66
CA ARG A 34 -18.46 7.27 26.49
C ARG A 34 -18.49 5.74 26.44
N ILE A 35 -17.48 5.07 25.86
CA ILE A 35 -17.35 3.60 25.86
C ILE A 35 -17.32 3.07 27.29
N ALA A 36 -16.54 3.70 28.16
CA ALA A 36 -16.44 3.34 29.58
C ALA A 36 -17.80 3.37 30.31
N ARG A 37 -18.84 3.94 29.70
CA ARG A 37 -20.20 4.07 30.25
C ARG A 37 -21.24 3.18 29.58
N SER A 38 -20.94 2.49 28.47
CA SER A 38 -21.92 1.66 27.74
C SER A 38 -21.44 0.21 27.56
N PRO A 39 -22.04 -0.78 28.24
CA PRO A 39 -21.69 -2.19 28.07
C PRO A 39 -22.09 -2.77 26.70
N PHE A 40 -22.86 -2.03 25.91
CA PHE A 40 -23.29 -2.40 24.55
C PHE A 40 -22.65 -1.51 23.47
N GLY A 41 -21.69 -0.66 23.85
CA GLY A 41 -20.95 0.18 22.91
C GLY A 41 -19.87 -0.61 22.15
N PRO A 42 -19.28 0.00 21.11
CA PRO A 42 -18.10 -0.57 20.46
C PRO A 42 -16.97 -0.71 21.46
N SER A 43 -16.15 -1.74 21.28
CA SER A 43 -14.90 -1.92 22.00
C SER A 43 -13.91 -0.78 21.73
N GLU A 44 -12.93 -0.60 22.61
CA GLU A 44 -11.87 0.40 22.42
C GLU A 44 -11.10 0.17 21.11
N GLU A 45 -10.82 -1.07 20.75
CA GLU A 45 -10.16 -1.44 19.50
C GLU A 45 -10.98 -1.02 18.28
N GLU A 46 -12.29 -1.27 18.29
CA GLU A 46 -13.19 -0.84 17.22
C GLU A 46 -13.26 0.68 17.09
N VAL A 47 -13.25 1.42 18.21
CA VAL A 47 -13.25 2.89 18.16
C VAL A 47 -11.93 3.43 17.60
N ARG A 48 -10.79 2.85 18.00
CA ARG A 48 -9.49 3.22 17.42
C ARG A 48 -9.41 2.90 15.93
N ALA A 49 -9.93 1.76 15.52
CA ALA A 49 -10.00 1.35 14.11
C ALA A 49 -10.92 2.28 13.29
N ASN A 50 -12.08 2.67 13.83
CA ASN A 50 -12.97 3.62 13.19
C ASN A 50 -12.30 4.99 13.03
N LEU A 51 -11.64 5.49 14.08
CA LEU A 51 -10.89 6.75 14.02
C LEU A 51 -9.77 6.69 12.98
N ALA A 52 -9.01 5.60 12.92
CA ALA A 52 -7.99 5.39 11.91
C ALA A 52 -8.58 5.44 10.49
N GLY A 53 -9.73 4.79 10.29
CA GLY A 53 -10.41 4.76 9.01
C GLY A 53 -10.93 6.13 8.58
N GLU A 54 -11.53 6.89 9.49
CA GLU A 54 -12.05 8.23 9.23
C GLU A 54 -10.91 9.21 8.92
N ALA A 55 -9.84 9.19 9.71
CA ALA A 55 -8.66 10.02 9.49
C ALA A 55 -7.98 9.70 8.14
N SER A 56 -7.91 8.41 7.77
CA SER A 56 -7.35 7.98 6.50
C SER A 56 -8.16 8.49 5.29
N ALA A 57 -9.49 8.38 5.36
CA ALA A 57 -10.38 8.89 4.32
C ALA A 57 -10.27 10.41 4.17
N ASP A 58 -10.29 11.15 5.26
CA ASP A 58 -10.13 12.60 5.25
C ASP A 58 -8.76 13.03 4.67
N ALA A 59 -7.67 12.34 5.06
CA ALA A 59 -6.34 12.60 4.53
C ALA A 59 -6.25 12.32 3.02
N ALA A 60 -6.84 11.21 2.56
CA ALA A 60 -6.82 10.83 1.15
C ALA A 60 -7.56 11.84 0.27
N LEU A 61 -8.74 12.31 0.73
CA LEU A 61 -9.53 13.32 0.03
C LEU A 61 -8.83 14.68 0.01
N ALA A 62 -8.28 15.13 1.15
CA ALA A 62 -7.55 16.40 1.20
C ALA A 62 -6.35 16.41 0.23
N LEU A 63 -5.63 15.29 0.12
CA LEU A 63 -4.51 15.15 -0.81
C LEU A 63 -4.98 15.11 -2.27
N HIS A 64 -6.10 14.43 -2.54
CA HIS A 64 -6.70 14.37 -3.87
C HIS A 64 -7.19 15.74 -4.35
N ASP A 65 -7.93 16.47 -3.51
CA ASP A 65 -8.44 17.81 -3.79
C ASP A 65 -7.29 18.80 -4.03
N ALA A 66 -6.22 18.71 -3.23
CA ALA A 66 -5.03 19.55 -3.42
C ALA A 66 -4.30 19.23 -4.74
N GLU A 67 -4.28 17.96 -5.17
CA GLU A 67 -3.69 17.58 -6.46
C GLU A 67 -4.52 18.08 -7.65
N LEU A 68 -5.86 18.00 -7.56
CA LEU A 68 -6.75 18.57 -8.56
C LEU A 68 -6.57 20.09 -8.67
N ALA A 69 -6.54 20.81 -7.55
CA ALA A 69 -6.36 22.27 -7.52
C ALA A 69 -5.05 22.73 -8.18
N GLU A 70 -3.96 21.96 -8.03
CA GLU A 70 -2.68 22.31 -8.64
C GLU A 70 -2.51 21.86 -10.08
N SER A 71 -3.21 20.80 -10.50
CA SER A 71 -3.17 20.34 -11.89
C SER A 71 -3.68 21.40 -12.87
N GLY A 72 -4.48 22.37 -12.39
CA GLY A 72 -5.01 23.47 -13.20
C GLY A 72 -5.85 23.00 -14.38
N VAL A 73 -6.24 21.72 -14.41
CA VAL A 73 -7.01 21.13 -15.49
C VAL A 73 -8.45 21.53 -15.27
N ASP A 74 -8.85 22.68 -15.83
CA ASP A 74 -10.23 22.82 -16.26
C ASP A 74 -10.53 21.62 -17.18
N GLU A 75 -11.64 20.90 -16.99
CA GLU A 75 -12.03 19.76 -17.85
C GLU A 75 -12.04 20.12 -19.36
N ALA A 76 -12.06 21.42 -19.67
CA ALA A 76 -11.95 22.05 -20.97
C ALA A 76 -10.57 21.88 -21.65
N ASP A 77 -9.47 21.68 -20.91
CA ASP A 77 -8.09 21.71 -21.43
C ASP A 77 -7.48 20.32 -21.73
N SER A 78 -8.28 19.25 -21.69
CA SER A 78 -7.77 17.93 -22.09
C SER A 78 -7.69 17.80 -23.61
N GLU A 79 -6.48 17.46 -24.10
CA GLU A 79 -6.14 17.28 -25.54
C GLU A 79 -6.97 16.20 -26.26
N LEU A 80 -7.67 15.34 -25.52
CA LEU A 80 -8.54 14.31 -26.09
C LEU A 80 -9.96 14.85 -26.29
N PRO A 81 -10.54 14.70 -27.49
CA PRO A 81 -11.91 15.10 -27.75
C PRO A 81 -12.89 14.46 -26.74
N PRO A 82 -13.95 15.16 -26.30
CA PRO A 82 -14.87 14.67 -25.26
C PRO A 82 -15.48 13.28 -25.56
N HIS A 83 -15.65 12.95 -26.84
CA HIS A 83 -16.19 11.68 -27.32
C HIS A 83 -15.16 10.53 -27.34
N ALA A 84 -13.88 10.80 -27.11
CA ALA A 84 -12.81 9.81 -27.01
C ALA A 84 -12.47 9.43 -25.56
N ARG A 85 -13.09 10.08 -24.56
CA ARG A 85 -12.90 9.75 -23.14
C ARG A 85 -13.90 8.64 -22.74
N PRO A 86 -13.48 7.61 -21.99
CA PRO A 86 -14.45 6.68 -21.42
C PRO A 86 -15.42 7.46 -20.51
N PRO A 87 -16.73 7.16 -20.55
CA PRO A 87 -17.68 7.77 -19.63
C PRO A 87 -17.25 7.52 -18.19
N ARG A 88 -17.19 8.57 -17.37
CA ARG A 88 -16.85 8.43 -15.96
C ARG A 88 -17.97 7.70 -15.22
N ASP A 89 -17.62 6.64 -14.49
CA ASP A 89 -18.52 5.98 -13.56
C ASP A 89 -18.31 6.57 -12.16
N LEU A 90 -19.07 7.62 -11.86
CA LEU A 90 -18.98 8.35 -10.60
C LEU A 90 -19.48 7.57 -9.38
N THR A 91 -19.98 6.34 -9.57
CA THR A 91 -20.63 5.58 -8.50
C THR A 91 -19.95 4.26 -8.19
N ALA A 92 -18.83 3.94 -8.86
CA ALA A 92 -18.08 2.72 -8.66
C ALA A 92 -16.59 3.03 -8.48
N ALA A 93 -15.94 2.19 -7.67
CA ALA A 93 -14.51 2.27 -7.43
C ALA A 93 -13.91 0.87 -7.24
N ALA A 94 -12.59 0.80 -7.38
CA ALA A 94 -11.81 -0.37 -7.04
C ALA A 94 -10.83 -0.07 -5.91
N PHE A 95 -10.84 -0.92 -4.89
CA PHE A 95 -9.99 -0.81 -3.71
C PHE A 95 -8.93 -1.90 -3.72
N PHE A 96 -7.67 -1.51 -3.72
CA PHE A 96 -6.54 -2.44 -3.76
C PHE A 96 -5.74 -2.36 -2.47
N ASP A 97 -5.62 -3.48 -1.78
CA ASP A 97 -4.53 -3.63 -0.82
C ASP A 97 -3.16 -3.51 -1.53
N VAL A 98 -2.13 -3.15 -0.77
CA VAL A 98 -0.80 -2.88 -1.30
C VAL A 98 0.13 -4.08 -1.14
N ASP A 99 0.32 -4.56 0.09
CA ASP A 99 1.40 -5.51 0.40
C ASP A 99 1.03 -6.91 -0.09
N ASN A 100 1.91 -7.56 -0.84
CA ASN A 100 1.64 -8.81 -1.58
C ASN A 100 0.47 -8.80 -2.60
N THR A 101 -0.37 -7.77 -2.59
CA THR A 101 -1.47 -7.55 -3.53
C THR A 101 -1.01 -6.74 -4.75
N MET A 102 -0.68 -5.46 -4.57
CA MET A 102 -0.15 -4.57 -5.63
C MET A 102 1.37 -4.65 -5.72
N VAL A 103 2.05 -4.69 -4.57
CA VAL A 103 3.51 -4.70 -4.40
C VAL A 103 3.95 -6.08 -3.91
N GLN A 104 5.07 -6.59 -4.41
CA GLN A 104 5.66 -7.84 -3.94
C GLN A 104 6.33 -7.63 -2.58
N GLY A 105 5.82 -8.32 -1.55
CA GLY A 105 6.28 -8.17 -0.16
C GLY A 105 5.71 -6.91 0.51
N ALA A 106 6.17 -6.66 1.74
CA ALA A 106 5.73 -5.52 2.53
C ALA A 106 6.39 -4.21 2.06
N SER A 107 5.60 -3.26 1.59
CA SER A 107 6.02 -1.93 1.16
C SER A 107 6.76 -1.16 2.25
N ILE A 108 6.31 -1.25 3.51
CA ILE A 108 7.01 -0.62 4.64
C ILE A 108 8.44 -1.13 4.83
N VAL A 109 8.72 -2.40 4.50
CA VAL A 109 10.07 -2.96 4.57
C VAL A 109 10.94 -2.40 3.43
N HIS A 110 10.38 -2.24 2.24
CA HIS A 110 11.08 -1.61 1.11
C HIS A 110 11.42 -0.16 1.41
N PHE A 111 10.46 0.59 1.97
CA PHE A 111 10.68 1.96 2.45
C PHE A 111 11.72 2.03 3.54
N ALA A 112 11.62 1.21 4.59
CA ALA A 112 12.61 1.18 5.66
C ALA A 112 14.03 0.89 5.14
N ARG A 113 14.17 -0.02 4.17
CA ARG A 113 15.47 -0.30 3.53
C ARG A 113 16.00 0.91 2.76
N GLY A 114 15.14 1.60 2.00
CA GLY A 114 15.49 2.80 1.26
C GLY A 114 15.90 3.96 2.18
N LEU A 115 15.17 4.16 3.28
CA LEU A 115 15.49 5.16 4.31
C LEU A 115 16.81 4.84 5.02
N ALA A 116 17.07 3.57 5.33
CA ALA A 116 18.33 3.15 5.94
C ALA A 116 19.54 3.42 5.03
N ALA A 117 19.42 3.14 3.73
CA ALA A 117 20.48 3.42 2.75
C ALA A 117 20.84 4.92 2.68
N ARG A 118 19.90 5.79 3.02
CA ARG A 118 20.03 7.25 3.04
C ARG A 118 20.41 7.81 4.42
N LYS A 119 20.79 6.95 5.38
CA LYS A 119 21.11 7.33 6.77
C LYS A 119 20.01 8.16 7.44
N TYR A 120 18.76 7.89 7.07
CA TYR A 120 17.60 8.59 7.64
C TYR A 120 17.45 8.31 9.14
N PHE A 121 17.76 7.09 9.59
CA PHE A 121 17.79 6.74 11.00
C PHE A 121 19.07 7.28 11.67
N ARG A 122 18.96 7.83 12.89
CA ARG A 122 20.16 8.28 13.62
C ARG A 122 20.99 7.06 14.03
N THR A 123 22.30 7.21 14.16
CA THR A 123 23.19 6.12 14.59
C THR A 123 22.81 5.58 15.97
N THR A 124 22.30 6.44 16.86
CA THR A 124 21.76 6.09 18.18
C THR A 124 20.54 5.19 18.09
N ASP A 125 19.68 5.42 17.10
CA ASP A 125 18.45 4.66 16.87
C ASP A 125 18.75 3.20 16.49
N LEU A 126 19.79 3.00 15.67
CA LEU A 126 20.26 1.69 15.23
C LEU A 126 20.94 0.89 16.34
N VAL A 127 21.67 1.56 17.25
CA VAL A 127 22.30 0.94 18.42
C VAL A 127 21.24 0.38 19.37
N ASP A 128 20.16 1.12 19.60
CA ASP A 128 19.03 0.66 20.43
C ASP A 128 18.26 -0.52 19.82
N ILE A 129 18.22 -0.63 18.48
CA ILE A 129 17.67 -1.81 17.79
C ILE A 129 18.61 -3.01 17.98
N ALA A 130 19.91 -2.83 17.72
CA ALA A 130 20.91 -3.89 17.87
C ALA A 130 20.95 -4.44 19.31
N TRP A 131 20.92 -3.56 20.32
CA TRP A 131 20.92 -3.96 21.73
C TRP A 131 19.66 -4.75 22.11
N LYS A 132 18.47 -4.34 21.65
CA LYS A 132 17.24 -5.09 21.90
C LYS A 132 17.21 -6.44 21.18
N GLN A 133 17.77 -6.53 19.97
CA GLN A 133 17.83 -7.79 19.24
C GLN A 133 18.82 -8.77 19.87
N VAL A 134 19.95 -8.27 20.40
CA VAL A 134 20.86 -9.05 21.25
C VAL A 134 20.16 -9.48 22.53
N LYS A 135 19.47 -8.56 23.22
CA LYS A 135 18.70 -8.88 24.43
C LYS A 135 17.64 -9.94 24.16
N PHE A 136 16.86 -9.81 23.09
CA PHE A 136 15.84 -10.78 22.68
C PHE A 136 16.44 -12.17 22.45
N ARG A 137 17.56 -12.24 21.72
CA ARG A 137 18.29 -13.48 21.46
C ARG A 137 18.80 -14.15 22.74
N VAL A 138 19.01 -13.35 23.80
CA VAL A 138 19.46 -13.80 25.12
C VAL A 138 18.28 -14.13 26.05
N THR A 139 17.15 -13.42 25.97
CA THR A 139 16.06 -13.52 26.95
C THR A 139 14.81 -14.27 26.47
N GLY A 140 14.64 -14.49 25.17
CA GLY A 140 13.63 -15.41 24.59
C GLY A 140 12.16 -15.16 24.91
N LYS A 141 11.78 -13.96 25.36
CA LYS A 141 10.38 -13.60 25.68
C LYS A 141 9.83 -12.64 24.64
N GLU A 142 8.83 -13.11 23.89
CA GLU A 142 7.94 -12.32 23.06
C GLU A 142 6.63 -12.10 23.85
N ASN A 143 6.26 -10.84 24.11
CA ASN A 143 5.02 -10.48 24.80
C ASN A 143 4.13 -9.68 23.85
N GLN A 144 2.80 -9.69 24.05
CA GLN A 144 1.86 -8.85 23.29
C GLN A 144 2.18 -7.33 23.34
N GLY A 145 2.95 -6.89 24.34
CA GLY A 145 3.51 -5.52 24.41
C GLY A 145 4.57 -5.20 23.34
N ASP A 146 5.06 -6.19 22.57
CA ASP A 146 6.05 -6.01 21.52
C ASP A 146 5.46 -5.37 20.26
N MET A 147 4.16 -5.56 19.99
CA MET A 147 3.48 -4.93 18.86
C MET A 147 3.25 -3.43 19.09
N VAL A 148 2.78 -3.06 20.29
CA VAL A 148 2.59 -1.65 20.69
C VAL A 148 3.95 -0.94 20.76
N SER A 149 4.95 -1.56 21.39
CA SER A 149 6.29 -0.97 21.46
C SER A 149 6.99 -0.92 20.09
N GLY A 150 6.66 -1.82 19.16
CA GLY A 150 7.11 -1.79 17.77
C GLY A 150 6.54 -0.61 16.98
N LYS A 151 5.21 -0.37 17.11
CA LYS A 151 4.52 0.77 16.51
C LYS A 151 5.06 2.10 17.03
N GLU A 152 5.12 2.27 18.36
CA GLU A 152 5.67 3.48 19.00
C GLU A 152 7.12 3.75 18.58
N LYS A 153 7.94 2.71 18.49
CA LYS A 153 9.33 2.85 18.06
C LYS A 153 9.45 3.24 16.59
N ALA A 154 8.65 2.66 15.70
CA ALA A 154 8.62 3.05 14.30
C ALA A 154 8.24 4.54 14.13
N LEU A 155 7.27 5.01 14.90
CA LEU A 155 6.83 6.41 14.88
C LEU A 155 7.86 7.36 15.48
N SER A 156 8.63 6.92 16.47
CA SER A 156 9.69 7.75 17.06
C SER A 156 10.78 8.14 16.04
N PHE A 157 10.98 7.36 14.97
CA PHE A 157 11.95 7.69 13.92
C PHE A 157 11.50 8.81 12.98
N ILE A 158 10.20 9.01 12.85
CA ILE A 158 9.64 10.09 12.04
C ILE A 158 9.29 11.33 12.88
N ALA A 159 9.22 11.20 14.21
CA ALA A 159 8.92 12.30 15.11
C ALA A 159 9.89 13.49 14.91
N GLY A 160 9.33 14.70 14.80
CA GLY A 160 10.08 15.93 14.57
C GLY A 160 10.58 16.12 13.14
N ARG A 161 10.24 15.22 12.21
CA ARG A 161 10.56 15.35 10.79
C ARG A 161 9.37 15.87 10.01
N SER A 162 9.66 16.50 8.88
CA SER A 162 8.60 17.00 8.01
C SER A 162 7.96 15.83 7.25
N THR A 163 6.64 15.87 7.16
CA THR A 163 5.82 15.01 6.28
C THR A 163 6.29 15.07 4.82
N ALA A 164 6.71 16.26 4.44
CA ALA A 164 7.35 16.65 3.21
C ALA A 164 8.60 15.83 2.84
N GLU A 165 9.55 15.76 3.78
CA GLU A 165 10.79 15.01 3.66
C GLU A 165 10.49 13.52 3.45
N LEU A 166 9.56 12.96 4.24
CA LEU A 166 9.19 11.55 4.13
C LEU A 166 8.61 11.24 2.74
N ALA A 167 7.77 12.11 2.21
CA ALA A 167 7.18 11.92 0.89
C ALA A 167 8.21 12.05 -0.25
N ALA A 168 9.11 13.04 -0.17
CA ALA A 168 10.19 13.19 -1.14
C ALA A 168 11.11 11.96 -1.17
N LEU A 169 11.50 11.46 0.00
CA LEU A 169 12.23 10.20 0.12
C LEU A 169 11.41 9.01 -0.40
N GLY A 170 10.11 9.01 -0.14
CA GLY A 170 9.18 8.03 -0.67
C GLY A 170 9.21 7.94 -2.19
N GLU A 171 9.24 9.08 -2.89
CA GLU A 171 9.35 9.15 -4.35
C GLU A 171 10.64 8.50 -4.87
N GLU A 172 11.79 8.85 -4.29
CA GLU A 172 13.06 8.25 -4.69
C GLU A 172 13.09 6.73 -4.45
N ILE A 173 12.60 6.30 -3.28
CA ILE A 173 12.56 4.89 -2.91
C ILE A 173 11.59 4.12 -3.81
N TYR A 174 10.50 4.76 -4.23
CA TYR A 174 9.61 4.15 -5.21
C TYR A 174 10.36 3.83 -6.50
N ASP A 175 11.03 4.83 -7.07
CA ASP A 175 11.72 4.71 -8.37
C ASP A 175 12.86 3.68 -8.31
N GLU A 176 13.59 3.61 -7.19
CA GLU A 176 14.73 2.69 -7.03
C GLU A 176 14.34 1.26 -6.65
N ILE A 177 13.26 1.08 -5.89
CA ILE A 177 12.96 -0.21 -5.24
C ILE A 177 11.57 -0.73 -5.59
N ILE A 178 10.53 0.09 -5.45
CA ILE A 178 9.14 -0.39 -5.48
C ILE A 178 8.64 -0.61 -6.91
N ALA A 179 9.09 0.21 -7.87
CA ALA A 179 8.68 0.10 -9.28
C ALA A 179 8.86 -1.33 -9.83
N ASP A 180 10.00 -1.97 -9.54
CA ASP A 180 10.33 -3.35 -9.95
C ASP A 180 9.59 -4.44 -9.15
N LYS A 181 8.84 -4.04 -8.12
CA LYS A 181 8.08 -4.94 -7.24
C LYS A 181 6.59 -4.90 -7.50
N ILE A 182 6.09 -4.06 -8.41
CA ILE A 182 4.68 -4.07 -8.78
C ILE A 182 4.33 -5.41 -9.44
N TRP A 183 3.21 -6.01 -9.05
CA TRP A 183 2.65 -7.18 -9.73
C TRP A 183 2.03 -6.73 -11.06
N PRO A 184 2.54 -7.18 -12.24
CA PRO A 184 1.98 -6.76 -13.52
C PRO A 184 0.50 -7.15 -13.68
N GLY A 185 0.11 -8.31 -13.15
CA GLY A 185 -1.27 -8.78 -13.15
C GLY A 185 -2.21 -7.90 -12.33
N THR A 186 -1.78 -7.44 -11.15
CA THR A 186 -2.57 -6.53 -10.32
C THR A 186 -2.64 -5.13 -10.92
N ARG A 187 -1.54 -4.64 -11.51
CA ARG A 187 -1.54 -3.37 -12.24
C ARG A 187 -2.51 -3.39 -13.43
N ALA A 188 -2.59 -4.50 -14.16
CA ALA A 188 -3.54 -4.65 -15.27
C ALA A 188 -5.01 -4.61 -14.79
N LEU A 189 -5.31 -5.14 -13.60
CA LEU A 189 -6.63 -5.02 -12.98
C LEU A 189 -6.95 -3.57 -12.63
N ALA A 190 -6.00 -2.83 -12.03
CA ALA A 190 -6.19 -1.41 -11.76
C ALA A 190 -6.45 -0.62 -13.04
N GLN A 191 -5.68 -0.89 -14.11
CA GLN A 191 -5.88 -0.25 -15.41
C GLN A 191 -7.28 -0.55 -16.00
N MET A 192 -7.77 -1.77 -15.88
CA MET A 192 -9.12 -2.13 -16.32
C MET A 192 -10.20 -1.25 -15.68
N HIS A 193 -10.08 -0.95 -14.39
CA HIS A 193 -11.02 -0.06 -13.70
C HIS A 193 -10.90 1.38 -14.15
N LEU A 194 -9.67 1.88 -14.35
CA LEU A 194 -9.43 3.23 -14.89
C LEU A 194 -10.01 3.36 -16.32
N ASP A 195 -9.81 2.35 -17.17
CA ASP A 195 -10.34 2.33 -18.54
C ASP A 195 -11.88 2.26 -18.55
N ALA A 196 -12.49 1.72 -17.49
CA ALA A 196 -13.93 1.74 -17.26
C ALA A 196 -14.45 3.05 -16.64
N GLY A 197 -13.58 4.06 -16.48
CA GLY A 197 -13.92 5.36 -15.91
C GLY A 197 -14.19 5.35 -14.40
N GLN A 198 -13.76 4.31 -13.69
CA GLN A 198 -13.95 4.15 -12.25
C GLN A 198 -12.78 4.74 -11.45
N GLN A 199 -13.05 5.11 -10.19
CA GLN A 199 -11.99 5.49 -9.27
C GLN A 199 -11.16 4.28 -8.84
N VAL A 200 -9.86 4.44 -8.64
CA VAL A 200 -8.98 3.37 -8.13
C VAL A 200 -8.18 3.86 -6.94
N TRP A 201 -8.37 3.21 -5.79
CA TRP A 201 -7.79 3.60 -4.52
C TRP A 201 -6.91 2.48 -3.96
N LEU A 202 -5.75 2.84 -3.42
CA LEU A 202 -4.98 1.93 -2.55
C LEU A 202 -5.55 1.96 -1.13
N VAL A 203 -5.46 0.85 -0.40
CA VAL A 203 -5.91 0.72 1.00
C VAL A 203 -4.88 -0.07 1.80
N THR A 204 -4.09 0.59 2.65
CA THR A 204 -2.89 -0.04 3.22
C THR A 204 -2.57 0.40 4.65
N ALA A 205 -1.87 -0.47 5.38
CA ALA A 205 -1.28 -0.16 6.67
C ALA A 205 -0.03 0.74 6.57
N THR A 206 0.53 0.92 5.37
CA THR A 206 1.64 1.85 5.12
C THR A 206 1.20 3.31 5.33
N PRO A 207 2.08 4.20 5.83
CA PRO A 207 1.76 5.62 5.98
C PRO A 207 1.16 6.24 4.71
N VAL A 208 0.15 7.08 4.88
CA VAL A 208 -0.60 7.68 3.77
C VAL A 208 0.31 8.47 2.81
N GLU A 209 1.36 9.13 3.32
CA GLU A 209 2.38 9.84 2.54
C GLU A 209 3.01 8.92 1.48
N LEU A 210 3.42 7.73 1.91
CA LEU A 210 4.13 6.76 1.10
C LEU A 210 3.18 5.98 0.19
N ALA A 211 1.97 5.70 0.68
CA ALA A 211 0.91 5.08 -0.12
C ALA A 211 0.50 5.99 -1.29
N GLN A 212 0.45 7.31 -1.06
CA GLN A 212 0.11 8.28 -2.10
C GLN A 212 1.18 8.42 -3.17
N VAL A 213 2.46 8.28 -2.81
CA VAL A 213 3.54 8.16 -3.81
C VAL A 213 3.26 6.97 -4.75
N ILE A 214 2.90 5.80 -4.20
CA ILE A 214 2.62 4.61 -5.01
C ILE A 214 1.40 4.86 -5.91
N ALA A 215 0.30 5.40 -5.36
CA ALA A 215 -0.92 5.67 -6.12
C ALA A 215 -0.64 6.62 -7.30
N LYS A 216 0.04 7.73 -7.03
CA LYS A 216 0.41 8.73 -8.05
C LYS A 216 1.28 8.15 -9.15
N ARG A 217 2.33 7.41 -8.78
CA ARG A 217 3.26 6.81 -9.76
C ARG A 217 2.59 5.74 -10.63
N LEU A 218 1.52 5.13 -10.13
CA LEU A 218 0.70 4.18 -10.88
C LEU A 218 -0.47 4.83 -11.64
N GLY A 219 -0.69 6.14 -11.50
CA GLY A 219 -1.80 6.86 -12.13
C GLY A 219 -3.17 6.52 -11.54
N LEU A 220 -3.22 6.15 -10.26
CA LEU A 220 -4.45 5.84 -9.53
C LEU A 220 -5.11 7.12 -8.98
N THR A 221 -6.33 7.01 -8.46
CA THR A 221 -7.07 8.15 -7.89
C THR A 221 -6.45 8.64 -6.57
N GLY A 222 -6.01 7.71 -5.73
CA GLY A 222 -5.36 8.03 -4.46
C GLY A 222 -5.15 6.82 -3.57
N ALA A 223 -4.89 7.06 -2.28
CA ALA A 223 -4.58 6.03 -1.31
C ALA A 223 -5.12 6.36 0.09
N LEU A 224 -5.74 5.37 0.70
CA LEU A 224 -6.07 5.29 2.11
C LEU A 224 -4.90 4.59 2.82
N GLY A 225 -4.20 5.32 3.69
CA GLY A 225 -3.06 4.81 4.46
C GLY A 225 -3.19 5.04 5.96
N THR A 226 -2.25 4.49 6.72
CA THR A 226 -2.10 4.81 8.15
C THR A 226 -1.75 6.29 8.32
N VAL A 227 -2.39 6.95 9.29
CA VAL A 227 -2.17 8.37 9.55
C VAL A 227 -1.31 8.57 10.78
N ALA A 228 -0.10 9.09 10.58
CA ALA A 228 0.70 9.65 11.64
C ALA A 228 0.27 11.10 11.89
N GLU A 229 0.07 11.45 13.16
CA GLU A 229 -0.31 12.81 13.55
C GLU A 229 0.83 13.78 13.22
N SER A 230 0.47 14.90 12.62
CA SER A 230 1.38 16.00 12.33
C SER A 230 0.76 17.35 12.68
N VAL A 231 1.60 18.30 13.07
CA VAL A 231 1.26 19.69 13.36
C VAL A 231 2.20 20.55 12.54
N ASP A 232 1.67 21.53 11.80
CA ASP A 232 2.44 22.40 10.90
C ASP A 232 3.33 21.62 9.91
N GLY A 233 2.83 20.48 9.42
CA GLY A 233 3.55 19.60 8.50
C GLY A 233 4.69 18.79 9.14
N VAL A 234 4.82 18.79 10.46
CA VAL A 234 5.85 18.05 11.22
C VAL A 234 5.21 16.93 12.03
N PHE A 235 5.74 15.71 11.93
CA PHE A 235 5.22 14.56 12.67
C PHE A 235 5.42 14.70 14.18
N THR A 236 4.38 14.37 14.95
CA THR A 236 4.43 14.36 16.43
C THR A 236 5.00 13.06 16.99
N GLY A 237 5.06 12.01 16.17
CA GLY A 237 5.42 10.64 16.59
C GLY A 237 4.24 9.83 17.15
N ARG A 238 3.00 10.30 16.98
CA ARG A 238 1.78 9.57 17.36
C ARG A 238 0.96 9.15 16.13
N LEU A 239 0.04 8.20 16.31
CA LEU A 239 -0.96 7.85 15.31
C LEU A 239 -2.28 8.55 15.60
N VAL A 240 -3.05 8.83 14.55
CA VAL A 240 -4.47 9.15 14.67
C VAL A 240 -5.25 7.83 14.67
N GLY A 241 -5.79 7.44 15.82
CA GLY A 241 -6.45 6.14 15.99
C GLY A 241 -5.44 5.01 16.18
N ASP A 242 -5.24 4.20 15.14
CA ASP A 242 -4.28 3.10 15.07
C ASP A 242 -3.83 2.90 13.60
N VAL A 243 -2.98 1.90 13.34
CA VAL A 243 -2.61 1.44 12.01
C VAL A 243 -3.86 1.07 11.21
N LEU A 244 -3.92 1.48 9.94
CA LEU A 244 -5.03 1.19 9.05
C LEU A 244 -5.04 -0.29 8.64
N HIS A 245 -5.65 -1.11 9.48
CA HIS A 245 -5.70 -2.56 9.34
C HIS A 245 -7.08 -3.11 9.68
N GLY A 246 -7.45 -4.25 9.10
CA GLY A 246 -8.70 -4.95 9.42
C GLY A 246 -9.95 -4.07 9.33
N LEU A 247 -10.65 -3.91 10.46
CA LEU A 247 -11.83 -3.06 10.58
C LEU A 247 -11.57 -1.60 10.19
N GLY A 248 -10.36 -1.08 10.42
CA GLY A 248 -10.00 0.28 10.04
C GLY A 248 -10.01 0.49 8.52
N LYS A 249 -9.50 -0.49 7.75
CA LYS A 249 -9.58 -0.45 6.28
C LYS A 249 -11.02 -0.48 5.79
N ALA A 250 -11.85 -1.35 6.38
CA ALA A 250 -13.27 -1.42 6.07
C ALA A 250 -14.00 -0.10 6.38
N HIS A 251 -13.66 0.53 7.51
CA HIS A 251 -14.21 1.84 7.88
C HIS A 251 -13.76 2.93 6.92
N ALA A 252 -12.48 2.99 6.55
CA ALA A 252 -11.96 3.97 5.59
C ALA A 252 -12.68 3.88 4.23
N VAL A 253 -12.84 2.67 3.70
CA VAL A 253 -13.54 2.44 2.43
C VAL A 253 -15.00 2.88 2.52
N ARG A 254 -15.68 2.61 3.65
CA ARG A 254 -17.06 3.07 3.87
C ARG A 254 -17.15 4.60 3.94
N THR A 255 -16.25 5.23 4.69
CA THR A 255 -16.22 6.69 4.85
C THR A 255 -15.96 7.37 3.50
N LEU A 256 -14.96 6.89 2.76
CA LEU A 256 -14.67 7.36 1.41
C LEU A 256 -15.88 7.19 0.49
N ALA A 257 -16.54 6.02 0.50
CA ALA A 257 -17.73 5.78 -0.31
C ALA A 257 -18.88 6.74 0.00
N ILE A 258 -19.07 7.12 1.26
CA ILE A 258 -20.07 8.12 1.65
C ILE A 258 -19.70 9.51 1.09
N ARG A 259 -18.43 9.90 1.18
CA ARG A 259 -17.94 11.22 0.72
C ARG A 259 -18.02 11.37 -0.80
N GLU A 260 -17.65 10.32 -1.50
CA GLU A 260 -17.56 10.28 -2.97
C GLU A 260 -18.87 9.83 -3.65
N GLY A 261 -19.91 9.46 -2.88
CA GLY A 261 -21.18 8.99 -3.44
C GLY A 261 -21.10 7.61 -4.11
N LEU A 262 -20.17 6.76 -3.68
CA LEU A 262 -19.94 5.44 -4.26
C LEU A 262 -20.99 4.43 -3.79
N ASN A 263 -21.51 3.65 -4.74
CA ASN A 263 -22.33 2.49 -4.44
C ASN A 263 -21.41 1.27 -4.25
N LEU A 264 -21.16 0.89 -2.99
CA LEU A 264 -20.28 -0.23 -2.66
C LEU A 264 -20.66 -1.56 -3.36
N LYS A 265 -21.94 -1.78 -3.71
CA LYS A 265 -22.37 -2.97 -4.48
C LYS A 265 -21.87 -2.98 -5.93
N ARG A 266 -21.44 -1.84 -6.45
CA ARG A 266 -20.78 -1.69 -7.76
C ARG A 266 -19.26 -1.64 -7.64
N CYS A 267 -18.73 -1.54 -6.43
CA CYS A 267 -17.30 -1.48 -6.19
C CYS A 267 -16.67 -2.88 -6.17
N THR A 268 -15.36 -2.91 -6.40
CA THR A 268 -14.54 -4.11 -6.31
C THR A 268 -13.44 -3.94 -5.28
N ALA A 269 -13.06 -5.00 -4.56
CA ALA A 269 -11.94 -4.98 -3.64
C ALA A 269 -10.99 -6.17 -3.86
N TYR A 270 -9.70 -5.90 -3.70
CA TYR A 270 -8.59 -6.83 -3.96
C TYR A 270 -7.67 -6.90 -2.74
N SER A 271 -7.36 -8.11 -2.26
CA SER A 271 -6.39 -8.31 -1.17
C SER A 271 -5.83 -9.73 -1.13
N ASP A 272 -4.66 -9.90 -0.51
CA ASP A 272 -4.01 -11.18 -0.23
C ASP A 272 -4.26 -11.72 1.19
N SER A 273 -4.73 -10.88 2.12
CA SER A 273 -4.73 -11.22 3.54
C SER A 273 -6.13 -11.49 4.10
N HIS A 274 -6.23 -12.49 4.99
CA HIS A 274 -7.44 -12.75 5.76
C HIS A 274 -7.90 -11.53 6.58
N ASN A 275 -6.97 -10.69 7.01
CA ASN A 275 -7.29 -9.49 7.79
C ASN A 275 -8.18 -8.51 7.02
N ASP A 276 -8.17 -8.55 5.68
CA ASP A 276 -8.95 -7.67 4.83
C ASP A 276 -10.34 -8.23 4.50
N VAL A 277 -10.72 -9.39 5.06
CA VAL A 277 -12.09 -9.95 4.91
C VAL A 277 -13.18 -8.94 5.24
N PRO A 278 -13.09 -8.10 6.30
CA PRO A 278 -14.08 -7.06 6.53
C PRO A 278 -14.23 -6.10 5.35
N MET A 279 -13.14 -5.60 4.76
CA MET A 279 -13.16 -4.72 3.59
C MET A 279 -13.72 -5.44 2.35
N LEU A 280 -13.22 -6.65 2.08
CA LEU A 280 -13.68 -7.48 0.96
C LEU A 280 -15.18 -7.79 1.05
N SER A 281 -15.74 -7.88 2.26
CA SER A 281 -17.16 -8.16 2.49
C SER A 281 -18.08 -6.95 2.29
N LEU A 282 -17.54 -5.73 2.20
CA LEU A 282 -18.35 -4.52 2.03
C LEU A 282 -18.80 -4.30 0.58
N VAL A 283 -18.02 -4.78 -0.37
CA VAL A 283 -18.16 -4.47 -1.80
C VAL A 283 -18.95 -5.54 -2.54
N GLY A 284 -19.43 -5.20 -3.74
CA GLY A 284 -20.19 -6.13 -4.59
C GLY A 284 -19.33 -7.20 -5.25
N THR A 285 -18.04 -6.95 -5.46
CA THR A 285 -17.11 -7.93 -6.04
C THR A 285 -15.83 -8.01 -5.23
N SER A 286 -15.48 -9.21 -4.78
CA SER A 286 -14.32 -9.46 -3.94
C SER A 286 -13.38 -10.42 -4.67
N VAL A 287 -12.10 -10.06 -4.76
CA VAL A 287 -11.09 -10.86 -5.46
C VAL A 287 -9.88 -11.07 -4.55
N ALA A 288 -9.57 -12.32 -4.28
CA ALA A 288 -8.40 -12.71 -3.50
C ALA A 288 -7.15 -12.80 -4.42
N ILE A 289 -6.19 -11.92 -4.20
CA ILE A 289 -4.95 -11.83 -4.98
C ILE A 289 -3.82 -12.45 -4.19
N ASN A 290 -3.11 -13.44 -4.75
CA ASN A 290 -2.00 -14.12 -4.07
C ASN A 290 -2.33 -14.57 -2.63
N PRO A 291 -3.53 -15.10 -2.32
CA PRO A 291 -3.99 -15.16 -0.94
C PRO A 291 -3.13 -16.03 -0.04
N ASP A 292 -3.10 -15.67 1.24
CA ASP A 292 -2.71 -16.54 2.34
C ASP A 292 -3.65 -17.76 2.46
N SER A 293 -3.35 -18.69 3.38
CA SER A 293 -4.15 -19.91 3.54
C SER A 293 -5.59 -19.61 3.95
N ASP A 294 -5.76 -18.63 4.83
CA ASP A 294 -7.02 -18.39 5.54
C ASP A 294 -7.97 -17.60 4.64
N LEU A 295 -7.46 -16.60 3.91
CA LEU A 295 -8.21 -15.90 2.86
C LEU A 295 -8.56 -16.83 1.71
N ARG A 296 -7.68 -17.78 1.35
CA ARG A 296 -8.00 -18.77 0.31
C ARG A 296 -9.17 -19.65 0.72
N GLU A 297 -9.22 -20.08 1.97
CA GLU A 297 -10.36 -20.83 2.50
C GLU A 297 -11.64 -19.99 2.50
N VAL A 298 -11.57 -18.74 2.97
CA VAL A 298 -12.71 -17.81 2.93
C VAL A 298 -13.20 -17.59 1.51
N ALA A 299 -12.30 -17.36 0.56
CA ALA A 299 -12.63 -17.15 -0.85
C ALA A 299 -13.33 -18.38 -1.44
N LYS A 300 -12.84 -19.59 -1.14
CA LYS A 300 -13.49 -20.84 -1.55
C LYS A 300 -14.90 -20.96 -0.98
N ASN A 301 -15.08 -20.67 0.31
CA ASN A 301 -16.36 -20.81 0.99
C ASN A 301 -17.39 -19.76 0.53
N ARG A 302 -16.93 -18.57 0.13
CA ARG A 302 -17.77 -17.46 -0.32
C ARG A 302 -17.91 -17.33 -1.84
N GLY A 303 -17.22 -18.19 -2.60
CA GLY A 303 -17.20 -18.12 -4.06
C GLY A 303 -16.49 -16.88 -4.62
N TRP A 304 -15.54 -16.31 -3.86
CA TRP A 304 -14.74 -15.18 -4.33
C TRP A 304 -13.70 -15.64 -5.36
N GLU A 305 -13.45 -14.81 -6.36
CA GLU A 305 -12.44 -15.09 -7.38
C GLU A 305 -11.05 -15.11 -6.74
N VAL A 306 -10.20 -16.05 -7.16
CA VAL A 306 -8.81 -16.15 -6.71
C VAL A 306 -7.87 -16.00 -7.90
N ARG A 307 -6.94 -15.04 -7.82
CA ARG A 307 -5.85 -14.89 -8.80
C ARG A 307 -4.50 -15.01 -8.11
N ASP A 308 -3.68 -15.98 -8.54
CA ASP A 308 -2.36 -16.21 -7.97
C ASP A 308 -1.26 -15.95 -9.01
N PHE A 309 -0.65 -14.76 -8.92
CA PHE A 309 0.41 -14.31 -9.82
C PHE A 309 1.79 -14.85 -9.43
N ARG A 310 1.92 -15.54 -8.28
CA ARG A 310 3.17 -16.18 -7.85
C ARG A 310 3.46 -17.43 -8.70
N THR A 311 2.43 -18.06 -9.24
CA THR A 311 2.49 -19.38 -9.90
C THR A 311 3.31 -19.37 -11.19
N GLY A 312 3.19 -18.34 -12.04
CA GLY A 312 3.99 -18.21 -13.27
C GLY A 312 5.49 -18.12 -12.99
N ARG A 313 5.87 -17.52 -11.86
CA ARG A 313 7.26 -17.41 -11.40
C ARG A 313 7.83 -18.73 -10.87
N LYS A 314 7.01 -19.53 -10.19
CA LYS A 314 7.40 -20.89 -9.76
C LYS A 314 7.64 -21.79 -10.96
N ALA A 315 6.77 -21.74 -11.96
CA ALA A 315 6.93 -22.50 -13.20
C ALA A 315 8.21 -22.12 -13.95
N ALA A 316 8.53 -20.82 -14.08
CA ALA A 316 9.76 -20.35 -14.71
C ALA A 316 11.03 -20.74 -13.92
N LYS A 317 11.03 -20.58 -12.59
CA LYS A 317 12.17 -20.95 -11.73
C LYS A 317 12.50 -22.44 -11.75
N ILE A 318 11.49 -23.29 -11.91
CA ILE A 318 11.68 -24.76 -11.95
C ILE A 318 11.96 -25.22 -13.39
N GLY A 319 11.24 -24.70 -14.38
CA GLY A 319 11.32 -25.16 -15.77
C GLY A 319 12.62 -24.78 -16.49
N VAL A 320 13.17 -23.58 -16.25
CA VAL A 320 14.38 -23.10 -16.96
C VAL A 320 15.63 -23.92 -16.59
N PRO A 321 15.94 -24.18 -15.30
CA PRO A 321 17.08 -25.01 -14.93
C PRO A 321 16.94 -26.46 -15.43
N THR A 322 15.73 -27.04 -15.35
CA THR A 322 15.49 -28.42 -15.81
C THR A 322 15.64 -28.55 -17.32
N ALA A 323 15.13 -27.60 -18.10
CA ALA A 323 15.29 -27.60 -19.56
C ALA A 323 16.77 -27.43 -19.98
N LEU A 324 17.53 -26.56 -19.29
CA LEU A 324 18.97 -26.39 -19.54
C LEU A 324 19.77 -27.66 -19.19
N ALA A 325 19.45 -28.31 -18.06
CA ALA A 325 20.11 -29.56 -17.66
C ALA A 325 19.84 -30.70 -18.65
N LEU A 326 18.59 -30.86 -19.09
CA LEU A 326 18.23 -31.85 -20.10
C LEU A 326 18.86 -31.54 -21.47
N GLY A 327 18.89 -30.26 -21.87
CA GLY A 327 19.56 -29.82 -23.10
C GLY A 327 21.07 -30.10 -23.08
N ALA A 328 21.74 -29.84 -21.96
CA ALA A 328 23.17 -30.13 -21.79
C ALA A 328 23.47 -31.64 -21.84
N ALA A 329 22.65 -32.46 -21.16
CA ALA A 329 22.78 -33.91 -21.19
C ALA A 329 22.53 -34.49 -22.59
N GLY A 330 21.49 -34.02 -23.29
CA GLY A 330 21.19 -34.41 -24.67
C GLY A 330 22.29 -34.00 -25.64
N GLY A 331 22.82 -32.78 -25.52
CA GLY A 331 23.94 -32.30 -26.32
C GLY A 331 25.23 -33.11 -26.11
N ALA A 332 25.55 -33.46 -24.85
CA ALA A 332 26.71 -34.30 -24.55
C ALA A 332 26.57 -35.72 -25.12
N ALA A 333 25.39 -36.34 -25.01
CA ALA A 333 25.12 -37.66 -25.58
C ALA A 333 25.24 -37.65 -27.12
N ALA A 334 24.71 -36.63 -27.79
CA ALA A 334 24.84 -36.46 -29.22
C ALA A 334 26.32 -36.31 -29.66
N ALA A 335 27.11 -35.50 -28.93
CA ALA A 335 28.54 -35.31 -29.20
C ALA A 335 29.37 -36.58 -29.03
N VAL A 336 29.04 -37.43 -28.04
CA VAL A 336 29.70 -38.74 -27.84
C VAL A 336 29.34 -39.71 -28.96
N LEU A 337 28.10 -39.71 -29.43
CA LEU A 337 27.65 -40.55 -30.54
C LEU A 337 28.30 -40.14 -31.88
N THR A 338 28.45 -38.84 -32.15
CA THR A 338 29.17 -38.36 -33.35
C THR A 338 30.65 -38.71 -33.30
N ARG A 339 31.33 -38.54 -32.15
CA ARG A 339 32.75 -38.95 -31.99
C ARG A 339 32.98 -40.45 -32.16
N LYS A 340 32.05 -41.29 -31.70
CA LYS A 340 32.14 -42.75 -31.91
C LYS A 340 32.03 -43.13 -33.38
N ARG A 341 31.24 -42.40 -34.17
CA ARG A 341 31.09 -42.63 -35.62
C ARG A 341 32.34 -42.25 -36.40
N GLU A 342 33.02 -41.16 -36.03
CA GLU A 342 34.26 -40.72 -36.70
C GLU A 342 35.45 -41.66 -36.43
N ASN A 343 35.52 -42.30 -35.25
CA ASN A 343 36.60 -43.25 -34.90
C ASN A 343 36.37 -44.68 -35.43
N SER A 344 35.30 -44.93 -36.19
CA SER A 344 34.94 -46.26 -36.71
C SER A 344 35.19 -46.41 -38.22
N HIS A 345 35.92 -45.47 -38.84
CA HIS A 345 36.25 -45.46 -40.26
C HIS A 345 37.74 -45.66 -40.52
#